data_AF-A0A3D1S7X9-F1
#
_entry.id   AF-A0A3D1S7X9-F1
#
_cell.length_a   1.000
_cell.length_b   1.000
_cell.length_c   1.000
_cell.angle_alpha   90.00
_cell.angle_beta   90.00
_cell.angle_gamma   90.00
#
_symmetry.space_group_name_H-M   'P 1'
#
loop_
_entity.id
_entity.type
_entity.pdbx_description
1 polymer ?
#
loop_
_entity_poly.entity_id
_entity_poly.type
_entity_poly.pdbx_seq_one_letter_code
_entity_poly.pdbx_strand_id
1 'polypeptide(L)'
;PNIQRLDQAERILIEMPGITEPERVRNLLQGSANLEFWKTYNVNELGTYFNEINTRSAEYAQAVRGAAATSTDSTAVTTDSLSVDSLTLVSTAAEGEKQEINRSFVEYFAQPYFAMSGASGPIVGTAAKNDTAAVNYLLQRYKDIFPADVRFKWGFKPIDQRETYFELYALKGDGTRRGPALEGDVVTNAKADQGQQGSAWEVSMTMNSAGASRWATITGAEKGKSIAIVLDGYVYSAPTVNDRIEGGRSSISGRFTPEEAGDLENVLKSGKMKAGVRIVQEDVVGPSLGQEAIRDGFVSFVIALIVLFIFTCLLYGI
;
A
#
# COMPACT_ATOMS: atom_id res chain seq x y z
N PRO A 1 -12.87 22.19 -1.99
CA PRO A 1 -13.21 21.28 -0.88
C PRO A 1 -13.80 22.12 0.26
N ASN A 2 -14.91 21.69 0.83
CA ASN A 2 -15.46 22.30 2.05
C ASN A 2 -15.03 21.43 3.23
N ILE A 3 -14.35 22.02 4.22
CA ILE A 3 -13.83 21.31 5.37
C ILE A 3 -14.54 21.86 6.60
N GLN A 4 -15.36 21.03 7.24
CA GLN A 4 -16.08 21.41 8.46
C GLN A 4 -15.65 20.48 9.60
N ARG A 5 -15.25 21.09 10.73
CA ARG A 5 -15.02 20.36 11.98
C ARG A 5 -16.40 20.14 12.60
N LEU A 6 -16.77 18.90 12.92
CA LEU A 6 -18.01 18.64 13.62
C LEU A 6 -17.75 18.77 15.12
N ASP A 7 -18.31 19.81 15.75
CA ASP A 7 -17.93 20.32 17.08
C ASP A 7 -18.05 19.35 18.28
N GLN A 8 -18.46 18.09 18.08
CA GLN A 8 -18.68 17.14 19.19
C GLN A 8 -18.01 15.77 19.03
N ALA A 9 -17.31 15.52 17.92
CA ALA A 9 -16.52 14.30 17.74
C ALA A 9 -15.29 14.67 16.92
N GLU A 10 -14.15 14.01 17.13
CA GLU A 10 -12.90 14.19 16.38
C GLU A 10 -13.05 13.76 14.90
N ARG A 11 -14.05 14.31 14.21
CA ARG A 11 -14.49 13.99 12.86
C ARG A 11 -14.41 15.26 12.02
N ILE A 12 -13.85 15.10 10.83
CA ILE A 12 -13.73 16.15 9.82
C ILE A 12 -14.65 15.74 8.68
N LEU A 13 -15.64 16.57 8.37
CA LEU A 13 -16.46 16.42 7.17
C LEU A 13 -15.72 17.09 6.02
N ILE A 14 -15.47 16.34 4.96
CA ILE A 14 -14.79 16.83 3.76
C ILE A 14 -15.72 16.59 2.58
N GLU A 15 -16.21 17.68 1.99
CA GLU A 15 -17.03 17.64 0.78
C GLU A 15 -16.16 17.99 -0.43
N MET A 16 -16.15 17.11 -1.41
CA MET A 16 -15.33 17.25 -2.60
C MET A 16 -16.22 17.12 -3.85
N PRO A 17 -16.61 18.25 -4.47
CA PRO A 17 -17.40 18.22 -5.68
C PRO A 17 -16.55 17.77 -6.88
N GLY A 18 -17.11 16.90 -7.72
CA GLY A 18 -16.52 16.55 -9.02
C GLY A 18 -15.32 15.59 -8.98
N ILE A 19 -15.26 14.66 -8.02
CA ILE A 19 -14.21 13.64 -8.00
C ILE A 19 -14.45 12.59 -9.08
N THR A 20 -13.44 12.40 -9.95
CA THR A 20 -13.44 11.35 -10.97
C THR A 20 -12.95 10.00 -10.44
N GLU A 21 -12.05 10.01 -9.45
CA GLU A 21 -11.37 8.82 -8.90
C GLU A 21 -11.49 8.75 -7.36
N PRO A 22 -12.59 8.20 -6.81
CA PRO A 22 -12.85 8.22 -5.37
C PRO A 22 -11.81 7.46 -4.54
N GLU A 23 -11.37 6.28 -5.01
CA GLU A 23 -10.37 5.47 -4.29
C GLU A 23 -9.01 6.16 -4.17
N ARG A 24 -8.61 6.93 -5.19
CA ARG A 24 -7.35 7.69 -5.15
C ARG A 24 -7.41 8.78 -4.09
N VAL A 25 -8.50 9.55 -4.07
CA VAL A 25 -8.68 10.63 -3.10
C VAL A 25 -8.78 10.06 -1.67
N ARG A 26 -9.46 8.93 -1.51
CA ARG A 26 -9.49 8.19 -0.24
C ARG A 26 -8.08 7.87 0.27
N ASN A 27 -7.21 7.33 -0.60
CA ASN A 27 -5.84 7.00 -0.21
C ASN A 27 -5.05 8.25 0.17
N LEU A 28 -5.25 9.38 -0.53
CA LEU A 28 -4.60 10.65 -0.19
C LEU A 28 -5.09 11.24 1.14
N LEU A 29 -6.38 11.10 1.47
CA LEU A 29 -6.96 11.62 2.71
C LEU A 29 -6.65 10.75 3.93
N GLN A 30 -6.44 9.45 3.73
CA GLN A 30 -6.01 8.53 4.80
C GLN A 30 -4.49 8.52 5.00
N GLY A 31 -3.73 8.95 4.00
CA GLY A 31 -2.28 9.02 4.05
C GLY A 31 -1.82 9.95 5.17
N SER A 32 -1.08 9.40 6.15
CA SER A 32 -0.51 10.19 7.24
C SER A 32 0.76 10.93 6.82
N ALA A 33 1.16 10.79 5.55
CA ALA A 33 2.39 11.34 5.01
C ALA A 33 3.63 10.91 5.81
N ASN A 34 3.62 9.70 6.37
CA ASN A 34 4.78 9.19 7.10
C ASN A 34 5.84 8.70 6.11
N LEU A 35 6.71 9.63 5.71
CA LEU A 35 7.85 9.36 4.86
C LEU A 35 9.01 8.79 5.68
N GLU A 36 9.53 7.67 5.21
CA GLU A 36 10.64 6.97 5.82
C GLU A 36 11.64 6.53 4.74
N PHE A 37 12.92 6.69 5.02
CA PHE A 37 14.00 6.19 4.17
C PHE A 37 14.64 4.99 4.84
N TRP A 38 14.62 3.86 4.15
CA TRP A 38 15.13 2.59 4.64
C TRP A 38 16.30 2.12 3.80
N LYS A 39 17.33 1.57 4.46
CA LYS A 39 18.32 0.75 3.76
C LYS A 39 17.64 -0.52 3.28
N THR A 40 18.22 -1.21 2.30
CA THR A 40 17.64 -2.45 1.78
C THR A 40 18.61 -3.61 1.92
N TYR A 41 18.06 -4.80 2.16
CA TYR A 41 18.81 -6.04 1.96
C TYR A 41 18.90 -6.35 0.47
N ASN A 42 20.03 -6.89 0.02
CA ASN A 42 20.05 -7.54 -1.27
C ASN A 42 19.38 -8.91 -1.12
N VAL A 43 18.58 -9.30 -2.11
CA VAL A 43 17.85 -10.58 -2.08
C VAL A 43 18.78 -11.78 -1.84
N ASN A 44 20.02 -11.74 -2.34
CA ASN A 44 21.00 -12.80 -2.14
C ASN A 44 21.47 -12.94 -0.69
N GLU A 45 21.46 -11.86 0.09
CA GLU A 45 21.84 -11.89 1.52
C GLU A 45 20.81 -12.66 2.35
N LEU A 46 19.58 -12.81 1.85
CA LEU A 46 18.48 -13.45 2.55
C LEU A 46 18.17 -14.88 2.07
N GLY A 47 18.90 -15.39 1.07
CA GLY A 47 18.59 -16.66 0.41
C GLY A 47 18.46 -17.86 1.36
N THR A 48 19.37 -18.00 2.33
CA THR A 48 19.33 -19.10 3.31
C THR A 48 18.06 -19.06 4.17
N TYR A 49 17.63 -17.87 4.61
CA TYR A 49 16.42 -17.69 5.40
C TYR A 49 15.16 -18.01 4.58
N PHE A 50 15.16 -17.65 3.30
CA PHE A 50 14.07 -17.98 2.39
C PHE A 50 13.94 -19.47 2.11
N ASN A 51 15.06 -20.20 2.06
CA ASN A 51 15.03 -21.66 1.96
C ASN A 51 14.42 -22.29 3.23
N GLU A 52 14.78 -21.77 4.40
CA GLU A 52 14.27 -22.29 5.67
C GLU A 52 12.76 -22.05 5.85
N ILE A 53 12.28 -20.82 5.61
CA ILE A 53 10.83 -20.55 5.63
C ILE A 53 10.09 -21.37 4.57
N ASN A 54 10.69 -21.62 3.41
CA ASN A 54 10.07 -22.46 2.38
C ASN A 54 9.90 -23.90 2.86
N THR A 55 10.92 -24.50 3.48
CA THR A 55 10.81 -25.85 4.06
C THR A 55 9.73 -25.90 5.15
N ARG A 56 9.74 -24.97 6.11
CA ARG A 56 8.76 -24.96 7.21
C ARG A 56 7.33 -24.71 6.75
N SER A 57 7.14 -23.84 5.75
CA SER A 57 5.82 -23.57 5.17
C SER A 57 5.31 -24.75 4.35
N ALA A 58 6.19 -25.49 3.65
CA ALA A 58 5.80 -26.71 2.95
C ALA A 58 5.33 -27.81 3.91
N GLU A 59 6.05 -28.04 5.02
CA GLU A 59 5.64 -28.99 6.07
C GLU A 59 4.29 -28.60 6.68
N TYR A 60 4.10 -27.30 6.97
CA TYR A 60 2.83 -26.78 7.47
C TYR A 60 1.69 -27.00 6.49
N ALA A 61 1.89 -26.69 5.20
CA ALA A 61 0.89 -26.90 4.17
C ALA A 61 0.53 -28.39 4.00
N GLN A 62 1.51 -29.29 4.11
CA GLN A 62 1.25 -30.73 4.10
C GLN A 62 0.42 -31.18 5.31
N ALA A 63 0.71 -30.68 6.51
CA ALA A 63 -0.07 -30.98 7.70
C ALA A 63 -1.52 -30.49 7.59
N VAL A 64 -1.73 -29.27 7.06
CA VAL A 64 -3.08 -28.72 6.83
C VAL A 64 -3.85 -29.56 5.79
N ARG A 65 -3.21 -29.96 4.69
CA ARG A 65 -3.83 -30.83 3.68
C ARG A 65 -4.13 -32.23 4.22
N GLY A 66 -3.25 -32.80 5.03
CA GLY A 66 -3.45 -34.09 5.69
C GLY A 66 -4.64 -34.06 6.64
N ALA A 67 -4.75 -33.01 7.48
CA ALA A 67 -5.90 -32.82 8.37
C ALA A 67 -7.22 -32.62 7.61
N ALA A 68 -7.20 -31.91 6.48
CA ALA A 68 -8.37 -31.75 5.61
C ALA A 68 -8.79 -33.08 4.94
N ALA A 69 -7.82 -33.93 4.56
CA ALA A 69 -8.09 -35.26 4.02
C ALA A 69 -8.69 -36.21 5.07
N THR A 70 -8.17 -36.22 6.30
CA THR A 70 -8.71 -37.03 7.41
C THR A 70 -10.13 -36.61 7.81
N SER A 71 -10.49 -35.34 7.63
CA SER A 71 -11.83 -34.82 7.92
C SER A 71 -12.89 -35.28 6.91
N THR A 72 -12.49 -35.78 5.73
CA THR A 72 -13.42 -36.22 4.68
C THR A 72 -13.76 -37.72 4.77
N ASP A 73 -12.98 -38.51 5.51
CA ASP A 73 -13.14 -39.98 5.58
C ASP A 73 -13.92 -40.49 6.81
N SER A 74 -14.49 -39.60 7.63
CA SER A 74 -15.25 -39.97 8.83
C SER A 74 -16.72 -40.33 8.59
N THR A 75 -17.02 -41.07 7.51
CA THR A 75 -18.29 -41.82 7.35
C THR A 75 -18.06 -43.29 7.02
N ALA A 76 -17.06 -43.95 7.62
CA ALA A 76 -17.01 -45.41 7.66
C ALA A 76 -16.18 -45.97 8.82
N VAL A 77 -16.90 -46.57 9.77
CA VAL A 77 -16.53 -47.72 10.64
C VAL A 77 -15.73 -47.44 11.93
N THR A 78 -16.43 -47.73 13.03
CA THR A 78 -15.98 -47.92 14.41
C THR A 78 -14.94 -49.03 14.58
N THR A 79 -13.88 -48.82 15.37
CA THR A 79 -13.47 -49.69 16.50
C THR A 79 -12.21 -49.19 17.22
N ASP A 80 -12.38 -48.95 18.51
CA ASP A 80 -11.45 -49.06 19.65
C ASP A 80 -9.94 -49.29 19.38
N SER A 81 -9.10 -48.31 19.73
CA SER A 81 -7.97 -48.52 20.66
C SER A 81 -7.19 -47.23 20.94
N LEU A 82 -6.84 -47.09 22.22
CA LEU A 82 -6.11 -46.00 22.85
C LEU A 82 -4.72 -45.77 22.24
N SER A 83 -4.42 -44.53 21.85
CA SER A 83 -3.07 -43.98 22.00
C SER A 83 -3.12 -42.47 22.21
N VAL A 84 -2.26 -42.05 23.12
CA VAL A 84 -2.18 -40.79 23.83
C VAL A 84 -1.52 -39.68 23.01
N ASP A 85 -1.96 -38.46 23.31
CA ASP A 85 -1.17 -37.22 23.27
C ASP A 85 -0.75 -36.67 21.90
N SER A 86 -1.75 -36.26 21.12
CA SER A 86 -1.58 -35.36 19.97
C SER A 86 -2.14 -33.99 20.34
N LEU A 87 -1.25 -33.14 20.86
CA LEU A 87 -1.28 -31.67 20.84
C LEU A 87 -2.67 -31.05 20.64
N THR A 88 -3.22 -30.56 21.74
CA THR A 88 -4.33 -29.60 21.78
C THR A 88 -4.04 -28.44 20.81
N LEU A 89 -4.60 -28.54 19.61
CA LEU A 89 -4.83 -27.42 18.71
C LEU A 89 -5.73 -26.45 19.46
N VAL A 90 -5.13 -25.44 20.08
CA VAL A 90 -5.83 -24.28 20.61
C VAL A 90 -6.53 -23.59 19.44
N SER A 91 -7.77 -24.01 19.21
CA SER A 91 -8.77 -23.31 18.43
C SER A 91 -9.32 -22.18 19.29
N THR A 92 -8.54 -21.10 19.45
CA THR A 92 -9.07 -19.85 20.00
C THR A 92 -8.28 -18.67 19.46
N ALA A 93 -8.76 -18.07 18.37
CA ALA A 93 -8.97 -16.63 18.23
C ALA A 93 -9.34 -16.21 16.79
N ALA A 94 -10.40 -15.41 16.72
CA ALA A 94 -10.79 -14.44 15.70
C ALA A 94 -11.33 -14.95 14.35
N GLU A 95 -12.63 -14.67 14.15
CA GLU A 95 -13.30 -14.53 12.86
C GLU A 95 -12.63 -13.41 12.03
N GLY A 96 -11.54 -13.77 11.36
CA GLY A 96 -11.12 -13.16 10.09
C GLY A 96 -11.15 -14.26 9.04
N GLU A 97 -11.29 -13.92 7.76
CA GLU A 97 -11.19 -14.88 6.65
C GLU A 97 -10.09 -15.90 6.95
N LYS A 98 -10.47 -17.18 7.08
CA LYS A 98 -9.52 -18.26 7.33
C LYS A 98 -8.52 -18.23 6.17
N GLN A 99 -7.33 -17.71 6.43
CA GLN A 99 -6.28 -17.69 5.42
C GLN A 99 -5.85 -19.14 5.18
N GLU A 100 -6.30 -19.70 4.06
CA GLU A 100 -5.98 -21.07 3.66
C GLU A 100 -4.52 -21.12 3.19
N ILE A 101 -3.62 -21.40 4.15
CA ILE A 101 -2.22 -21.66 3.84
C ILE A 101 -2.08 -23.12 3.41
N ASN A 102 -2.17 -23.36 2.11
CA ASN A 102 -2.17 -24.70 1.51
C ASN A 102 -1.00 -24.94 0.54
N ARG A 103 -0.11 -23.96 0.39
CA ARG A 103 1.07 -23.97 -0.51
C ARG A 103 2.35 -23.63 0.25
N SER A 104 3.50 -23.94 -0.36
CA SER A 104 4.79 -23.52 0.17
C SER A 104 5.02 -22.01 -0.01
N PHE A 105 5.92 -21.41 0.75
CA PHE A 105 6.18 -19.96 0.69
C PHE A 105 6.54 -19.49 -0.73
N VAL A 106 7.38 -20.25 -1.45
CA VAL A 106 7.79 -19.94 -2.82
C VAL A 106 6.62 -19.96 -3.80
N GLU A 107 5.65 -20.87 -3.62
CA GLU A 107 4.51 -21.03 -4.53
C GLU A 107 3.52 -19.86 -4.50
N TYR A 108 3.58 -18.99 -3.49
CA TYR A 108 2.80 -17.75 -3.44
C TYR A 108 3.39 -16.62 -4.31
N PHE A 109 4.61 -16.79 -4.82
CA PHE A 109 5.26 -15.81 -5.68
C PHE A 109 5.14 -16.22 -7.14
N ALA A 110 4.68 -15.28 -7.97
CA ALA A 110 4.71 -15.43 -9.43
C ALA A 110 6.15 -15.37 -9.95
N GLN A 111 6.98 -14.49 -9.37
CA GLN A 111 8.41 -14.45 -9.64
C GLN A 111 9.17 -14.38 -8.31
N PRO A 112 9.62 -15.53 -7.76
CA PRO A 112 10.41 -15.57 -6.53
C PRO A 112 11.87 -15.19 -6.84
N TYR A 113 12.20 -13.90 -6.92
CA TYR A 113 13.58 -13.46 -7.20
C TYR A 113 14.59 -14.03 -6.20
N PHE A 114 14.19 -14.27 -4.96
CA PHE A 114 15.01 -14.94 -3.95
C PHE A 114 15.39 -16.39 -4.27
N ALA A 115 14.65 -17.05 -5.16
CA ALA A 115 14.95 -18.41 -5.63
C ALA A 115 15.55 -18.42 -7.05
N MET A 116 15.67 -17.25 -7.69
CA MET A 116 16.19 -17.13 -9.05
C MET A 116 17.71 -16.87 -9.04
N SER A 117 18.44 -17.64 -9.83
CA SER A 117 19.89 -17.43 -10.00
C SER A 117 20.17 -16.08 -10.67
N GLY A 118 21.06 -15.28 -10.09
CA GLY A 118 21.51 -14.00 -10.65
C GLY A 118 20.58 -12.81 -10.37
N ALA A 119 19.49 -13.00 -9.64
CA ALA A 119 18.71 -11.88 -9.14
C ALA A 119 19.54 -11.02 -8.18
N SER A 120 19.40 -9.71 -8.25
CA SER A 120 20.09 -8.78 -7.38
C SER A 120 19.24 -7.54 -7.17
N GLY A 121 19.30 -6.98 -5.97
CA GLY A 121 18.55 -5.79 -5.59
C GLY A 121 17.65 -6.03 -4.38
N PRO A 122 16.80 -5.05 -4.06
CA PRO A 122 16.01 -5.03 -2.83
C PRO A 122 14.69 -5.82 -2.93
N ILE A 123 14.34 -6.27 -4.12
CA ILE A 123 13.07 -6.94 -4.42
C ILE A 123 13.24 -8.44 -4.17
N VAL A 124 12.42 -8.96 -3.26
CA VAL A 124 12.36 -10.39 -2.90
C VAL A 124 11.66 -11.18 -3.99
N GLY A 125 10.56 -10.66 -4.51
CA GLY A 125 9.80 -11.29 -5.58
C GLY A 125 8.46 -10.59 -5.79
N THR A 126 7.68 -11.12 -6.73
CA THR A 126 6.35 -10.62 -7.07
C THR A 126 5.27 -11.62 -6.66
N ALA A 127 4.18 -11.14 -6.07
CA ALA A 127 3.05 -11.96 -5.65
C ALA A 127 1.73 -11.36 -6.15
N ALA A 128 0.73 -12.20 -6.37
CA ALA A 128 -0.60 -11.72 -6.75
C ALA A 128 -1.27 -11.01 -5.57
N LYS A 129 -2.14 -10.03 -5.85
CA LYS A 129 -2.90 -9.27 -4.84
C LYS A 129 -3.59 -10.19 -3.83
N ASN A 130 -4.20 -11.27 -4.31
CA ASN A 130 -4.93 -12.26 -3.50
C ASN A 130 -3.99 -13.09 -2.59
N ASP A 131 -2.72 -13.25 -2.96
CA ASP A 131 -1.75 -14.06 -2.22
C ASP A 131 -0.94 -13.23 -1.20
N THR A 132 -0.99 -11.89 -1.28
CA THR A 132 -0.25 -10.99 -0.37
C THR A 132 -0.56 -11.25 1.12
N ALA A 133 -1.80 -11.59 1.44
CA ALA A 133 -2.25 -11.88 2.79
C ALA A 133 -1.60 -13.17 3.34
N ALA A 134 -1.54 -14.22 2.52
CA ALA A 134 -0.90 -15.48 2.86
C ALA A 134 0.62 -15.31 3.05
N VAL A 135 1.26 -14.54 2.17
CA VAL A 135 2.69 -14.20 2.29
C VAL A 135 2.96 -13.44 3.59
N ASN A 136 2.14 -12.42 3.92
CA ASN A 136 2.27 -11.66 5.17
C ASN A 136 2.15 -12.56 6.41
N TYR A 137 1.18 -13.47 6.41
CA TYR A 137 1.01 -14.42 7.50
C TYR A 137 2.23 -15.33 7.69
N LEU A 138 2.77 -15.88 6.60
CA LEU A 138 3.96 -16.72 6.66
C LEU A 138 5.19 -15.94 7.16
N LEU A 139 5.41 -14.72 6.66
CA LEU A 139 6.50 -13.86 7.11
C LEU A 139 6.38 -13.48 8.59
N GLN A 140 5.15 -13.24 9.08
CA GLN A 140 4.91 -12.91 10.47
C GLN A 140 5.05 -14.13 11.39
N ARG A 141 4.54 -15.29 10.95
CA ARG A 141 4.62 -16.56 11.69
C ARG A 141 6.06 -17.03 11.83
N TYR A 142 6.86 -16.87 10.79
CA TYR A 142 8.27 -17.30 10.75
C TYR A 142 9.25 -16.12 10.87
N LYS A 143 8.82 -15.02 11.50
CA LYS A 143 9.64 -13.81 11.68
C LYS A 143 10.99 -14.07 12.37
N ASP A 144 11.04 -15.08 13.22
CA ASP A 144 12.22 -15.41 14.04
C ASP A 144 13.34 -16.06 13.21
N ILE A 145 13.04 -16.54 11.99
CA ILE A 145 14.05 -17.04 11.05
C ILE A 145 14.89 -15.90 10.52
N PHE A 146 14.28 -14.73 10.27
CA PHE A 146 14.97 -13.59 9.68
C PHE A 146 15.79 -12.81 10.71
N PRO A 147 16.86 -12.12 10.27
CA PRO A 147 17.52 -11.12 11.09
C PRO A 147 16.50 -10.12 11.63
N ALA A 148 16.61 -9.78 12.91
CA ALA A 148 15.57 -9.02 13.59
C ALA A 148 15.44 -7.54 13.12
N ASP A 149 16.37 -7.07 12.29
CA ASP A 149 16.34 -5.78 11.61
C ASP A 149 15.71 -5.83 10.20
N VAL A 150 15.31 -7.01 9.70
CA VAL A 150 14.57 -7.14 8.44
C VAL A 150 13.13 -6.69 8.62
N ARG A 151 12.62 -5.91 7.67
CA ARG A 151 11.20 -5.60 7.52
C ARG A 151 10.76 -5.81 6.09
N PHE A 152 9.68 -6.55 5.89
CA PHE A 152 9.11 -6.76 4.56
C PHE A 152 7.99 -5.78 4.32
N LYS A 153 8.03 -5.08 3.18
CA LYS A 153 7.00 -4.11 2.79
C LYS A 153 6.64 -4.31 1.32
N TRP A 154 5.37 -4.15 1.00
CA TRP A 154 4.87 -4.22 -0.37
C TRP A 154 5.10 -2.91 -1.10
N GLY A 155 5.37 -3.01 -2.40
CA GLY A 155 5.34 -1.87 -3.31
C GLY A 155 3.94 -1.25 -3.36
N PHE A 156 3.88 0.07 -3.42
CA PHE A 156 2.64 0.80 -3.60
C PHE A 156 2.04 0.55 -5.00
N LYS A 157 2.92 0.49 -6.02
CA LYS A 157 2.52 0.36 -7.42
C LYS A 157 2.54 -1.10 -7.89
N PRO A 158 1.52 -1.57 -8.61
CA PRO A 158 1.57 -2.87 -9.27
C PRO A 158 2.54 -2.85 -10.46
N ILE A 159 3.12 -4.01 -10.76
CA ILE A 159 4.07 -4.13 -11.89
C ILE A 159 3.36 -4.15 -13.24
N ASP A 160 2.12 -4.62 -13.26
CA ASP A 160 1.30 -4.85 -14.44
C ASP A 160 0.13 -3.86 -14.53
N GLN A 161 -0.33 -3.61 -15.76
CA GLN A 161 -1.46 -2.71 -16.02
C GLN A 161 -2.80 -3.25 -15.50
N ARG A 162 -2.88 -4.55 -15.16
CA ARG A 162 -4.09 -5.18 -14.62
C ARG A 162 -4.13 -5.15 -13.08
N GLU A 163 -3.15 -4.52 -12.44
CA GLU A 163 -3.05 -4.39 -10.98
C GLU A 163 -3.05 -5.74 -10.24
N THR A 164 -2.47 -6.75 -10.86
CA THR A 164 -2.51 -8.13 -10.37
C THR A 164 -1.35 -8.40 -9.42
N TYR A 165 -0.17 -7.88 -9.72
CA TYR A 165 1.07 -8.29 -9.06
C TYR A 165 1.76 -7.13 -8.35
N PHE A 166 2.19 -7.40 -7.12
CA PHE A 166 2.90 -6.46 -6.27
C PHE A 166 4.28 -6.99 -5.92
N GLU A 167 5.26 -6.09 -5.85
CA GLU A 167 6.64 -6.40 -5.45
C GLU A 167 6.76 -6.41 -3.93
N LEU A 168 7.42 -7.42 -3.39
CA LEU A 168 7.83 -7.46 -1.99
C LEU A 168 9.27 -6.98 -1.85
N TYR A 169 9.51 -6.02 -0.96
CA TYR A 169 10.82 -5.46 -0.69
C TYR A 169 11.35 -5.92 0.67
N ALA A 170 12.65 -6.18 0.75
CA ALA A 170 13.35 -6.45 2.01
C ALA A 170 14.09 -5.20 2.51
N LEU A 171 13.54 -4.59 3.55
CA LEU A 171 14.10 -3.40 4.18
C LEU A 171 15.02 -3.79 5.34
N LYS A 172 16.07 -3.01 5.51
CA LYS A 172 17.06 -3.15 6.57
C LYS A 172 16.94 -1.99 7.55
N GLY A 173 16.62 -2.32 8.79
CA GLY A 173 16.58 -1.37 9.89
C GLY A 173 17.97 -0.82 10.21
N ASP A 174 18.02 0.46 10.57
CA ASP A 174 19.26 1.14 10.94
C ASP A 174 19.39 1.33 12.46
N GLY A 175 20.61 1.20 12.95
CA GLY A 175 20.96 1.40 14.37
C GLY A 175 20.27 0.45 15.36
N THR A 176 20.32 0.82 16.64
CA THR A 176 19.79 -0.01 17.75
C THR A 176 18.27 -0.16 17.72
N ARG A 177 17.56 0.84 17.18
CA ARG A 177 16.10 0.84 17.08
C ARG A 177 15.59 0.00 15.91
N ARG A 178 16.46 -0.42 14.98
CA ARG A 178 16.11 -1.19 13.79
C ARG A 178 14.96 -0.55 13.00
N GLY A 179 14.97 0.79 12.98
CA GLY A 179 13.95 1.62 12.35
C GLY A 179 14.45 2.21 11.03
N PRO A 180 13.74 3.20 10.49
CA PRO A 180 14.18 3.90 9.29
C PRO A 180 15.54 4.58 9.52
N ALA A 181 16.35 4.66 8.46
CA ALA A 181 17.64 5.33 8.49
C ALA A 181 17.50 6.85 8.56
N LEU A 182 16.42 7.38 7.98
CA LEU A 182 16.04 8.79 8.02
C LEU A 182 14.52 8.90 7.95
N GLU A 183 13.94 9.84 8.69
CA GLU A 183 12.50 10.17 8.65
C GLU A 183 12.27 11.40 7.77
N GLY A 184 11.02 11.62 7.34
CA GLY A 184 10.64 12.75 6.49
C GLY A 184 10.62 14.11 7.17
N ASP A 185 10.82 14.20 8.48
CA ASP A 185 10.86 15.48 9.21
C ASP A 185 12.03 16.37 8.82
N VAL A 186 13.05 15.81 8.17
CA VAL A 186 14.17 16.58 7.64
C VAL A 186 13.92 17.14 6.23
N VAL A 187 12.85 16.72 5.56
CA VAL A 187 12.49 17.20 4.22
C VAL A 187 11.82 18.57 4.37
N THR A 188 12.40 19.57 3.71
CA THR A 188 11.95 20.97 3.77
C THR A 188 11.19 21.41 2.54
N ASN A 189 11.43 20.77 1.40
CA ASN A 189 10.72 21.05 0.17
C ASN A 189 10.73 19.80 -0.72
N ALA A 190 9.67 19.62 -1.50
CA ALA A 190 9.56 18.63 -2.55
C ALA A 190 8.98 19.29 -3.81
N LYS A 191 9.34 18.80 -4.99
CA LYS A 191 8.79 19.28 -6.25
C LYS A 191 8.80 18.16 -7.28
N ALA A 192 7.64 17.88 -7.86
CA ALA A 192 7.52 17.03 -9.04
C ALA A 192 8.16 17.74 -10.24
N ASP A 193 9.10 17.07 -10.89
CA ASP A 193 9.78 17.57 -12.07
C ASP A 193 9.84 16.49 -13.15
N GLN A 194 9.98 16.90 -14.40
CA GLN A 194 10.32 15.96 -15.45
C GLN A 194 11.83 15.79 -15.45
N GLY A 195 12.28 14.54 -15.32
CA GLY A 195 13.70 14.24 -15.24
C GLY A 195 14.45 14.82 -16.44
N GLN A 196 15.75 15.07 -16.25
CA GLN A 196 16.60 15.78 -17.22
C GLN A 196 16.69 15.11 -18.62
N GLN A 197 16.29 13.83 -18.72
CA GLN A 197 16.17 13.06 -19.98
C GLN A 197 14.77 13.06 -20.61
N GLY A 198 13.80 13.79 -20.05
CA GLY A 198 12.60 14.25 -20.76
C GLY A 198 11.40 13.30 -20.86
N SER A 199 11.40 12.15 -20.18
CA SER A 199 10.27 11.20 -20.27
C SER A 199 9.79 10.60 -18.95
N ALA A 200 10.64 10.54 -17.91
CA ALA A 200 10.23 10.04 -16.60
C ALA A 200 9.96 11.19 -15.63
N TRP A 201 8.85 11.11 -14.89
CA TRP A 201 8.59 12.02 -13.77
C TRP A 201 9.42 11.60 -12.57
N GLU A 202 9.96 12.60 -11.87
CA GLU A 202 10.74 12.43 -10.65
C GLU A 202 10.28 13.44 -9.61
N VAL A 203 10.54 13.15 -8.33
CA VAL A 203 10.24 14.09 -7.25
C VAL A 203 11.54 14.54 -6.62
N SER A 204 11.94 15.77 -6.93
CA SER A 204 13.07 16.41 -6.29
C SER A 204 12.74 16.75 -4.84
N MET A 205 13.65 16.49 -3.93
CA MET A 205 13.53 16.81 -2.51
C MET A 205 14.72 17.64 -2.04
N THR A 206 14.47 18.54 -1.10
CA THR A 206 15.49 19.32 -0.40
C THR A 206 15.36 19.10 1.09
N MET A 207 16.46 18.76 1.74
CA MET A 207 16.55 18.53 3.18
C MET A 207 17.14 19.72 3.92
N ASN A 208 16.87 19.81 5.23
CA ASN A 208 17.58 20.73 6.12
C ASN A 208 19.06 20.28 6.33
N SER A 209 19.86 21.12 6.98
CA SER A 209 21.30 20.86 7.19
C SER A 209 21.60 19.57 7.95
N ALA A 210 20.80 19.25 8.97
CA ALA A 210 20.94 18.01 9.75
C ALA A 210 20.62 16.77 8.89
N GLY A 211 19.51 16.81 8.15
CA GLY A 211 19.11 15.79 7.20
C GLY A 211 20.15 15.58 6.11
N ALA A 212 20.67 16.66 5.52
CA ALA A 212 21.71 16.62 4.50
C ALA A 212 22.99 15.89 4.97
N SER A 213 23.44 16.17 6.20
CA SER A 213 24.62 15.50 6.78
C SER A 213 24.37 14.02 7.05
N ARG A 214 23.19 13.67 7.59
CA ARG A 214 22.80 12.27 7.82
C ARG A 214 22.64 11.52 6.49
N TRP A 215 22.02 12.15 5.50
CA TRP A 215 21.80 11.59 4.17
C TRP A 215 23.11 11.35 3.42
N ALA A 216 24.08 12.27 3.50
CA ALA A 216 25.42 12.07 2.96
C ALA A 216 26.12 10.86 3.61
N THR A 217 25.91 10.65 4.92
CA THR A 217 26.45 9.48 5.63
C THR A 217 25.82 8.19 5.14
N ILE A 218 24.48 8.16 4.98
CA ILE A 218 23.73 6.98 4.53
C ILE A 218 24.09 6.65 3.08
N THR A 219 23.98 7.61 2.17
CA THR A 219 24.30 7.42 0.74
C THR A 219 25.78 7.08 0.51
N GLY A 220 26.68 7.64 1.31
CA GLY A 220 28.10 7.27 1.27
C GLY A 220 28.36 5.82 1.70
N ALA A 221 27.64 5.31 2.68
CA ALA A 221 27.77 3.92 3.16
C ALA A 221 27.08 2.89 2.25
N GLU A 222 26.00 3.29 1.57
CA GLU A 222 25.17 2.42 0.74
C GLU A 222 25.44 2.60 -0.77
N LYS A 223 26.65 3.02 -1.16
CA LYS A 223 27.04 3.16 -2.57
C LYS A 223 26.85 1.84 -3.33
N GLY A 224 26.15 1.87 -4.45
CA GLY A 224 25.81 0.69 -5.26
C GLY A 224 24.66 -0.16 -4.69
N LYS A 225 24.05 0.24 -3.57
CA LYS A 225 22.87 -0.40 -2.98
C LYS A 225 21.65 0.50 -3.10
N SER A 226 20.47 -0.07 -2.91
CA SER A 226 19.21 0.67 -2.97
C SER A 226 18.85 1.29 -1.62
N ILE A 227 18.20 2.46 -1.66
CA ILE A 227 17.51 3.02 -0.51
C ILE A 227 16.02 3.02 -0.84
N ALA A 228 15.25 2.31 -0.04
CA ALA A 228 13.81 2.27 -0.19
C ALA A 228 13.17 3.51 0.42
N ILE A 229 12.23 4.08 -0.31
CA ILE A 229 11.42 5.21 0.09
C ILE A 229 10.05 4.66 0.42
N VAL A 230 9.71 4.70 1.70
CA VAL A 230 8.50 4.13 2.25
C VAL A 230 7.58 5.28 2.66
N LEU A 231 6.33 5.19 2.26
CA LEU A 231 5.30 6.15 2.61
C LEU A 231 4.08 5.38 3.12
N ASP A 232 3.65 5.71 4.34
CA ASP A 232 2.52 5.07 5.03
C ASP A 232 2.60 3.53 5.04
N GLY A 233 3.84 3.01 5.09
CA GLY A 233 4.12 1.59 5.17
C GLY A 233 4.25 0.86 3.83
N TYR A 234 4.09 1.54 2.69
CA TYR A 234 4.29 0.98 1.35
C TYR A 234 5.55 1.54 0.69
N VAL A 235 6.25 0.72 -0.10
CA VAL A 235 7.44 1.16 -0.84
C VAL A 235 7.01 1.86 -2.12
N TYR A 236 7.32 3.14 -2.26
CA TYR A 236 7.03 3.89 -3.49
C TYR A 236 8.12 3.70 -4.54
N SER A 237 9.36 3.63 -4.10
CA SER A 237 10.53 3.46 -4.97
C SER A 237 11.73 2.98 -4.17
N ALA A 238 12.63 2.24 -4.80
CA ALA A 238 13.91 1.85 -4.19
C ALA A 238 15.09 2.11 -5.16
N PRO A 239 15.39 3.38 -5.48
CA PRO A 239 16.48 3.71 -6.40
C PRO A 239 17.85 3.30 -5.84
N THR A 240 18.76 2.95 -6.75
CA THR A 240 20.16 2.66 -6.42
C THR A 240 20.94 3.94 -6.18
N VAL A 241 21.72 3.96 -5.11
CA VAL A 241 22.61 5.06 -4.78
C VAL A 241 23.87 4.96 -5.65
N ASN A 242 24.03 5.90 -6.58
CA ASN A 242 25.19 5.92 -7.46
C ASN A 242 26.42 6.52 -6.77
N ASP A 243 26.26 7.65 -6.09
CA ASP A 243 27.32 8.35 -5.39
C ASP A 243 26.81 8.96 -4.08
N ARG A 244 27.75 9.31 -3.21
CA ARG A 244 27.47 10.05 -1.97
C ARG A 244 26.82 11.39 -2.31
N ILE A 245 25.66 11.65 -1.73
CA ILE A 245 24.91 12.89 -2.00
C ILE A 245 25.19 13.90 -0.90
N GLU A 246 25.90 14.97 -1.27
CA GLU A 246 26.20 16.08 -0.37
C GLU A 246 25.28 17.28 -0.67
N GLY A 247 24.91 18.05 0.36
CA GLY A 247 24.07 19.24 0.20
C GLY A 247 22.55 19.01 0.28
N GLY A 248 22.10 17.78 0.54
CA GLY A 248 20.70 17.50 0.92
C GLY A 248 19.67 17.65 -0.21
N ARG A 249 20.11 17.67 -1.47
CA ARG A 249 19.21 17.62 -2.64
C ARG A 249 19.25 16.23 -3.24
N SER A 250 18.08 15.63 -3.46
CA SER A 250 17.97 14.30 -4.06
C SER A 250 16.75 14.22 -4.94
N SER A 251 16.75 13.27 -5.85
CA SER A 251 15.60 13.00 -6.70
C SER A 251 15.08 11.59 -6.42
N ILE A 252 13.78 11.47 -6.20
CA ILE A 252 13.06 10.20 -6.17
C ILE A 252 12.71 9.85 -7.61
N SER A 253 13.41 8.87 -8.16
CA SER A 253 13.09 8.29 -9.46
C SER A 253 12.18 7.07 -9.31
N GLY A 254 11.30 6.89 -10.27
CA GLY A 254 10.34 5.79 -10.30
C GLY A 254 9.53 5.78 -11.59
N ARG A 255 8.61 4.83 -11.71
CA ARG A 255 7.65 4.75 -12.82
C ARG A 255 6.44 5.65 -12.55
N PHE A 256 6.67 6.92 -12.23
CA PHE A 256 5.61 7.85 -11.85
C PHE A 256 4.89 8.45 -13.07
N THR A 257 3.57 8.57 -12.99
CA THR A 257 2.79 9.45 -13.86
C THR A 257 2.87 10.91 -13.36
N PRO A 258 2.52 11.91 -14.18
CA PRO A 258 2.45 13.31 -13.73
C PRO A 258 1.61 13.47 -12.45
N GLU A 259 0.48 12.77 -12.40
CA GLU A 259 -0.48 12.83 -11.31
C GLU A 259 0.08 12.17 -10.04
N GLU A 260 0.72 11.01 -10.18
CA GLU A 260 1.39 10.31 -9.07
C GLU A 260 2.55 11.13 -8.49
N ALA A 261 3.34 11.79 -9.35
CA ALA A 261 4.44 12.65 -8.91
C ALA A 261 3.92 13.89 -8.16
N GLY A 262 2.84 14.50 -8.64
CA GLY A 262 2.17 15.62 -7.98
C GLY A 262 1.55 15.23 -6.63
N ASP A 263 0.95 14.03 -6.54
CA ASP A 263 0.44 13.49 -5.28
C ASP A 263 1.58 13.27 -4.28
N LEU A 264 2.67 12.65 -4.71
CA LEU A 264 3.85 12.44 -3.88
C LEU A 264 4.44 13.77 -3.40
N GLU A 265 4.54 14.79 -4.27
CA GLU A 265 4.96 16.14 -3.88
C GLU A 265 4.06 16.71 -2.78
N ASN A 266 2.74 16.64 -2.94
CA ASN A 266 1.77 17.18 -1.98
C ASN A 266 1.87 16.48 -0.62
N VAL A 267 2.03 15.15 -0.64
CA VAL A 267 2.21 14.34 0.57
C VAL A 267 3.52 14.72 1.27
N LEU A 268 4.63 14.82 0.53
CA LEU A 268 5.93 15.21 1.10
C LEU A 268 5.93 16.63 1.67
N LYS A 269 5.22 17.59 1.04
CA LYS A 269 5.09 18.98 1.53
C LYS A 269 4.21 19.09 2.77
N SER A 270 3.18 18.26 2.87
CA SER A 270 2.26 18.27 4.02
C SER A 270 2.96 17.80 5.31
N GLY A 271 4.05 17.04 5.18
CA GLY A 271 4.86 16.56 6.28
C GLY A 271 4.14 15.51 7.14
N LYS A 272 4.83 14.92 8.11
CA LYS A 272 4.26 13.83 8.92
C LYS A 272 3.04 14.29 9.73
N MET A 273 1.89 13.66 9.50
CA MET A 273 0.71 13.81 10.37
C MET A 273 0.88 12.94 11.62
N LYS A 274 0.66 13.54 12.80
CA LYS A 274 0.86 12.87 14.10
C LYS A 274 -0.19 11.80 14.44
N ALA A 275 -1.29 11.75 13.71
CA ALA A 275 -2.40 10.83 13.96
C ALA A 275 -2.91 10.27 12.62
N GLY A 276 -3.10 8.95 12.55
CA GLY A 276 -3.70 8.29 11.40
C GLY A 276 -5.17 8.65 11.27
N VAL A 277 -5.64 8.89 10.05
CA VAL A 277 -7.05 9.20 9.75
C VAL A 277 -7.72 7.94 9.23
N ARG A 278 -8.91 7.62 9.75
CA ARG A 278 -9.75 6.54 9.25
C ARG A 278 -11.08 7.12 8.80
N ILE A 279 -11.52 6.77 7.59
CA ILE A 279 -12.85 7.15 7.10
C ILE A 279 -13.90 6.34 7.88
N VAL A 280 -14.80 7.04 8.55
CA VAL A 280 -15.86 6.45 9.40
C VAL A 280 -17.17 6.30 8.62
N GLN A 281 -17.44 7.21 7.70
CA GLN A 281 -18.62 7.23 6.85
C GLN A 281 -18.27 7.93 5.54
N GLU A 282 -18.80 7.40 4.43
CA GLU A 282 -18.66 7.95 3.09
C GLU A 282 -20.03 7.94 2.42
N ASP A 283 -20.46 9.09 1.91
CA ASP A 283 -21.70 9.24 1.15
C ASP A 283 -21.36 9.85 -0.20
N VAL A 284 -21.50 9.06 -1.27
CA VAL A 284 -21.31 9.54 -2.65
C VAL A 284 -22.62 10.16 -3.12
N VAL A 285 -22.71 11.49 -3.07
CA VAL A 285 -23.78 12.23 -3.75
C VAL A 285 -23.48 12.25 -5.25
N GLY A 286 -24.04 11.28 -5.97
CA GLY A 286 -23.86 11.14 -7.41
C GLY A 286 -24.43 12.34 -8.18
N PRO A 287 -23.83 12.71 -9.32
CA PRO A 287 -24.32 13.79 -10.19
C PRO A 287 -25.75 13.55 -10.75
N SER A 288 -26.30 12.34 -10.60
CA SER A 288 -27.66 11.99 -11.00
C SER A 288 -28.73 12.78 -10.26
N LEU A 289 -28.56 13.07 -8.96
CA LEU A 289 -29.51 13.88 -8.19
C LEU A 289 -29.65 15.30 -8.76
N GLY A 290 -28.54 15.87 -9.26
CA GLY A 290 -28.54 17.17 -9.92
C GLY A 290 -29.16 17.13 -11.32
N GLN A 291 -28.87 16.10 -12.12
CA GLN A 291 -29.48 15.93 -13.44
C GLN A 291 -30.99 15.70 -13.37
N GLU A 292 -31.45 14.90 -12.41
CA GLU A 292 -32.88 14.67 -12.17
C GLU A 292 -33.58 15.99 -11.79
N ALA A 293 -33.00 16.76 -10.86
CA ALA A 293 -33.53 18.06 -10.46
C ALA A 293 -33.55 19.09 -11.61
N ILE A 294 -32.54 19.08 -12.48
CA ILE A 294 -32.51 19.94 -13.68
C ILE A 294 -33.62 19.53 -14.66
N ARG A 295 -33.79 18.22 -14.90
CA ARG A 295 -34.81 17.70 -15.80
C ARG A 295 -36.22 18.01 -15.28
N ASP A 296 -36.49 17.76 -14.01
CA ASP A 296 -37.78 18.02 -13.38
C ASP A 296 -38.09 19.51 -13.30
N GLY A 297 -37.08 20.35 -13.02
CA GLY A 297 -37.18 21.80 -13.08
C GLY A 297 -37.51 22.30 -14.48
N PHE A 298 -36.87 21.74 -15.51
CA PHE A 298 -37.14 22.07 -16.91
C PHE A 298 -38.56 21.66 -17.35
N VAL A 299 -39.00 20.45 -17.00
CA VAL A 299 -40.36 19.98 -17.29
C VAL A 299 -41.40 20.86 -16.60
N SER A 300 -41.18 21.19 -15.32
CA SER A 300 -42.08 22.08 -14.55
C SER A 300 -42.17 23.48 -15.16
N PHE A 301 -41.04 24.04 -15.61
CA PHE A 301 -40.99 25.33 -16.30
C PHE A 301 -41.79 25.30 -17.61
N VAL A 302 -41.64 24.26 -18.42
CA VAL A 302 -42.38 24.11 -19.69
C VAL A 302 -43.89 23.99 -19.44
N ILE A 303 -44.31 23.21 -18.45
CA ILE A 303 -45.73 23.06 -18.10
C ILE A 303 -46.30 24.40 -17.61
N ALA A 304 -45.60 25.11 -16.74
CA ALA A 304 -46.05 26.41 -16.23
C ALA A 304 -46.21 27.45 -17.36
N LEU A 305 -45.28 27.46 -18.32
CA LEU A 305 -45.32 28.33 -19.49
C LEU A 305 -46.52 28.00 -20.40
N ILE A 306 -46.82 26.72 -20.64
CA ILE A 306 -48.00 26.31 -21.41
C ILE A 306 -49.30 26.72 -20.71
N VAL A 307 -49.40 26.48 -19.39
CA VAL A 307 -50.58 26.85 -18.60
C VAL A 307 -50.79 28.36 -18.61
N LEU A 308 -49.71 29.15 -18.51
CA LEU A 308 -49.76 30.60 -18.61
C LEU A 308 -50.28 31.06 -19.98
N PHE A 309 -49.77 30.49 -21.09
CA PHE A 309 -50.25 30.82 -22.43
C PHE A 309 -51.75 30.53 -22.60
N ILE A 310 -52.22 29.37 -22.14
CA ILE A 310 -53.65 29.01 -22.18
C ILE A 310 -54.47 30.01 -21.37
N PHE A 311 -54.02 30.36 -20.17
CA PHE A 311 -54.70 31.33 -19.30
C PHE A 311 -54.79 32.71 -19.95
N THR A 312 -53.71 33.20 -20.57
CA THR A 312 -53.73 34.50 -21.28
C THR A 312 -54.71 34.50 -22.45
N CYS A 313 -54.74 33.42 -23.25
CA CYS A 313 -55.69 33.29 -24.37
C CYS A 313 -57.15 33.25 -23.91
N LEU A 314 -57.44 32.61 -22.77
CA LEU A 314 -58.81 32.52 -22.24
C LEU A 314 -59.31 33.85 -21.65
N LEU A 315 -58.46 34.59 -20.94
CA LEU A 315 -58.88 35.84 -20.28
C LEU A 315 -58.95 37.03 -21.22
N TYR A 316 -57.96 37.16 -22.11
CA TYR A 316 -57.87 38.32 -22.99
C TYR A 316 -58.54 38.10 -24.35
N GLY A 317 -58.99 36.87 -24.63
CA GLY A 317 -59.41 36.47 -25.97
C GLY A 317 -58.20 36.39 -26.92
N ILE A 318 -58.40 35.77 -28.08
CA ILE A 318 -57.43 35.87 -29.18
C ILE A 318 -57.53 37.26 -29.81
#